data_AF-A0A972HV04-F1
#
_entry.id   AF-A0A972HV04-F1
#
_cell.length_a   1.000
_cell.length_b   1.000
_cell.length_c   1.000
_cell.angle_alpha   90.00
_cell.angle_beta   90.00
_cell.angle_gamma   90.00
#
_symmetry.space_group_name_H-M   'P 1'
#
loop_
_entity.id
_entity.type
_entity.pdbx_description
1 polymer ?
#
loop_
_entity_poly.entity_id
_entity_poly.type
_entity_poly.pdbx_seq_one_letter_code
_entity_poly.pdbx_strand_id
1 'polypeptide(L)'
;MYYNNKRLALSIFWIIMGAALLVFSIIGVIDSALYPGMGGALMAVGIIQVVRNLKYRKDSNYREKVDIEFKDERNKYLRMKAWSWSGYLVVLIEAIAAIFAAIQGQHQIQQVLFFSICLIVFIYWISYLVLSKKY
;
A
#
# COMPACT_ATOMS: atom_id res chain seq x y z
N MET A 1 -6.32 -18.54 6.23
CA MET A 1 -7.10 -17.91 7.31
C MET A 1 -7.09 -16.39 7.09
N TYR A 2 -8.25 -15.74 7.10
CA TYR A 2 -8.34 -14.29 6.84
C TYR A 2 -7.64 -13.47 7.92
N TYR A 3 -7.77 -13.92 9.17
CA TYR A 3 -7.07 -13.36 10.33
C TYR A 3 -5.62 -13.84 10.41
N ASN A 4 -4.70 -12.89 10.63
CA ASN A 4 -3.30 -13.16 10.93
C ASN A 4 -2.76 -12.03 11.83
N ASN A 5 -2.12 -12.38 12.95
CA ASN A 5 -1.49 -11.43 13.85
C ASN A 5 -0.49 -10.51 13.12
N LYS A 6 0.19 -11.02 12.07
CA LYS A 6 1.09 -10.23 11.23
C LYS A 6 0.37 -9.11 10.47
N ARG A 7 -0.87 -9.34 10.01
CA ARG A 7 -1.67 -8.33 9.30
C ARG A 7 -2.13 -7.23 10.26
N LEU A 8 -2.55 -7.60 11.47
CA LEU A 8 -2.92 -6.63 12.49
C LEU A 8 -1.72 -5.77 12.91
N ALA A 9 -0.54 -6.38 13.10
CA ALA A 9 0.70 -5.66 13.38
C ALA A 9 1.05 -4.66 12.27
N LEU A 10 0.88 -5.06 11.00
CA LEU A 10 1.02 -4.16 9.85
C LEU A 10 0.02 -2.99 9.90
N SER A 11 -1.25 -3.23 10.23
CA SER A 11 -2.24 -2.16 10.36
C SER A 11 -1.86 -1.16 11.47
N ILE A 12 -1.40 -1.65 12.61
CA ILE A 12 -0.93 -0.81 13.73
C ILE A 12 0.32 -0.02 13.32
N PHE A 13 1.25 -0.65 12.60
CA PHE A 13 2.43 0.02 12.07
C PHE A 13 2.04 1.21 11.18
N TRP A 14 1.06 1.06 10.28
CA TRP A 14 0.59 2.16 9.44
C TRP A 14 -0.03 3.31 10.25
N ILE A 15 -0.75 2.99 11.33
CA ILE A 15 -1.31 4.01 12.25
C ILE A 15 -0.18 4.79 12.93
N ILE A 16 0.82 4.09 13.48
CA ILE A 16 1.96 4.72 14.18
C ILE A 16 2.76 5.59 13.21
N MET A 17 3.05 5.08 12.01
CA MET A 17 3.75 5.84 10.97
C MET A 17 2.97 7.09 10.55
N GLY A 18 1.66 6.95 10.33
CA GLY A 18 0.79 8.09 10.01
C GLY A 18 0.74 9.14 11.13
N ALA A 19 0.67 8.70 12.39
CA ALA A 19 0.69 9.58 13.55
C ALA A 19 2.02 10.34 13.67
N ALA A 20 3.14 9.65 13.49
CA ALA A 20 4.46 10.27 13.52
C ALA A 20 4.59 11.37 12.45
N LEU A 21 4.14 11.11 11.23
CA LEU A 21 4.15 12.11 10.15
C LEU A 21 3.29 13.34 10.46
N LEU A 22 2.10 13.14 11.04
CA LEU A 22 1.24 14.25 11.47
C LEU A 22 1.94 15.09 12.56
N VAL A 23 2.46 14.43 13.60
CA VAL A 23 3.09 15.10 14.73
C VAL A 23 4.34 15.88 14.29
N PHE A 24 5.21 15.28 13.47
CA PHE A 24 6.40 15.97 12.98
C PHE A 24 6.08 17.15 12.07
N SER A 25 5.00 17.08 11.30
CA SER A 25 4.58 18.24 10.51
C SER A 25 3.96 19.34 11.39
N ILE A 26 3.17 19.00 12.42
CA ILE A 26 2.59 19.99 13.36
C ILE A 26 3.68 20.71 14.16
N ILE A 27 4.74 19.99 14.57
CA ILE A 27 5.88 20.56 15.31
C ILE A 27 6.79 21.40 14.39
N GLY A 28 6.57 21.41 13.08
CA GLY A 28 7.36 22.19 12.13
C GLY A 28 8.71 21.55 11.78
N VAL A 29 8.90 20.26 12.07
CA VAL A 29 10.11 19.53 11.64
C VAL A 29 10.09 19.26 10.14
N ILE A 30 8.89 19.10 9.57
CA ILE A 30 8.68 18.84 8.15
C ILE A 30 7.84 19.96 7.54
N ASP A 31 8.49 20.79 6.74
CA ASP A 31 7.96 22.05 6.22
C ASP A 31 7.23 21.88 4.87
N SER A 32 6.37 20.87 4.78
CA SER A 32 5.58 20.59 3.58
C SER A 32 4.18 20.11 3.90
N ALA A 33 3.19 20.79 3.31
CA ALA A 33 1.77 20.52 3.48
C ALA A 33 1.32 19.13 2.96
N LEU A 34 2.18 18.42 2.22
CA LEU A 34 1.89 17.07 1.71
C LEU A 34 1.97 15.99 2.80
N TYR A 35 2.86 16.15 3.78
CA TYR A 35 3.10 15.14 4.82
C TYR A 35 1.94 14.98 5.80
N PRO A 36 1.22 16.04 6.21
CA PRO A 36 -0.03 15.90 6.94
C PRO A 36 -1.07 15.06 6.22
N GLY A 37 -1.28 15.32 4.91
CA GLY A 37 -2.23 14.58 4.09
C GLY A 37 -1.86 13.10 3.97
N MET A 38 -0.58 12.82 3.74
CA MET A 38 -0.06 11.44 3.68
C MET A 38 -0.20 10.72 5.04
N GLY A 39 0.16 11.40 6.14
CA GLY A 39 0.02 10.86 7.50
C GLY A 39 -1.43 10.54 7.86
N GLY A 40 -2.36 11.44 7.53
CA GLY A 40 -3.80 11.22 7.71
C GLY A 40 -4.34 10.04 6.90
N ALA A 41 -3.93 9.90 5.64
CA ALA A 41 -4.34 8.78 4.79
C ALA A 41 -3.83 7.42 5.32
N LEU A 42 -2.55 7.34 5.71
CA LEU A 42 -1.97 6.13 6.30
C LEU A 42 -2.67 5.73 7.59
N MET A 43 -2.97 6.72 8.44
CA MET A 43 -3.70 6.50 9.69
C MET A 43 -5.13 6.00 9.42
N ALA A 44 -5.86 6.63 8.51
CA ALA A 44 -7.23 6.23 8.16
C ALA A 44 -7.28 4.79 7.63
N VAL A 45 -6.37 4.43 6.72
CA VAL A 45 -6.27 3.06 6.18
C VAL A 45 -5.94 2.06 7.29
N GLY A 46 -5.01 2.41 8.19
CA GLY A 46 -4.67 1.57 9.33
C GLY A 46 -5.85 1.35 10.27
N ILE A 47 -6.59 2.40 10.63
CA ILE A 47 -7.78 2.34 11.50
C ILE A 47 -8.86 1.46 10.86
N ILE A 48 -9.18 1.67 9.57
CA ILE A 48 -10.19 0.86 8.87
C ILE A 48 -9.83 -0.63 8.93
N GLN A 49 -8.56 -0.98 8.73
CA GLN A 49 -8.12 -2.38 8.83
C GLN A 49 -8.23 -2.93 10.25
N VAL A 50 -7.88 -2.15 11.28
CA VAL A 50 -8.04 -2.56 12.68
C VAL A 50 -9.52 -2.78 13.02
N VAL A 51 -10.41 -1.86 12.63
CA VAL A 51 -11.86 -1.98 12.86
C VAL A 51 -12.41 -3.23 12.16
N ARG A 52 -12.04 -3.46 10.90
CA ARG A 52 -12.45 -4.66 10.15
C ARG A 52 -11.98 -5.94 10.84
N ASN A 53 -10.75 -5.94 11.37
CA ASN A 53 -10.19 -7.06 12.10
C ASN A 53 -10.89 -7.30 13.45
N LEU A 54 -11.20 -6.23 14.20
CA LEU A 54 -11.96 -6.33 15.45
C LEU A 54 -13.38 -6.85 15.20
N LYS A 55 -14.05 -6.39 14.14
CA LYS A 55 -15.36 -6.89 13.72
C LYS A 55 -15.29 -8.38 13.36
N TYR A 56 -14.27 -8.81 12.61
CA TYR A 56 -14.03 -10.22 12.30
C TYR A 56 -13.82 -11.11 13.53
N ARG A 57 -13.24 -10.56 14.61
CA ARG A 57 -13.07 -11.30 15.88
C ARG A 57 -14.35 -11.40 16.72
N LYS A 58 -15.17 -10.34 16.72
CA LYS A 58 -16.34 -10.24 17.60
C LYS A 58 -17.61 -10.84 16.99
N ASP A 59 -17.79 -10.74 15.68
CA ASP A 59 -19.02 -11.13 14.98
C ASP A 59 -18.81 -12.44 14.18
N SER A 60 -19.44 -13.52 14.62
CA SER A 60 -19.35 -14.84 13.98
C SER A 60 -19.97 -14.87 12.59
N ASN A 61 -21.07 -14.14 12.37
CA ASN A 61 -21.75 -14.07 11.07
C ASN A 61 -20.90 -13.30 10.07
N TYR A 62 -20.29 -12.19 10.50
CA TYR A 62 -19.34 -11.45 9.66
C TYR A 62 -18.10 -12.29 9.34
N ARG A 63 -17.59 -13.04 10.32
CA ARG A 63 -16.44 -13.93 10.14
C ARG A 63 -16.69 -14.99 9.07
N GLU A 64 -17.82 -15.68 9.14
CA GLU A 64 -18.19 -16.73 8.19
C GLU A 64 -18.31 -16.18 6.76
N LYS A 65 -19.02 -15.06 6.58
CA LYS A 65 -19.15 -14.41 5.27
C LYS A 65 -17.79 -14.07 4.67
N VAL A 66 -16.90 -13.49 5.46
CA VAL A 66 -15.55 -13.12 5.02
C VAL A 66 -14.71 -14.35 4.68
N ASP A 67 -14.82 -15.45 5.43
CA ASP A 67 -14.08 -16.68 5.14
C ASP A 67 -14.56 -17.36 3.86
N ILE A 68 -15.87 -17.36 3.59
CA ILE A 68 -16.44 -17.84 2.33
C ILE A 68 -15.91 -17.00 1.17
N GLU A 69 -16.01 -15.68 1.27
CA GLU A 69 -15.49 -14.77 0.24
C GLU A 69 -13.98 -14.92 0.01
N PHE A 70 -13.20 -15.19 1.06
CA PHE A 70 -11.75 -15.33 0.95
C PHE A 70 -11.31 -16.65 0.32
N LYS A 71 -12.07 -17.72 0.54
CA LYS A 71 -11.79 -19.05 0.00
C LYS A 71 -12.31 -19.22 -1.43
N ASP A 72 -13.27 -18.41 -1.85
CA ASP A 72 -13.77 -18.40 -3.23
C ASP A 72 -12.62 -18.13 -4.23
N GLU A 73 -12.42 -19.07 -5.16
CA GLU A 73 -11.39 -19.02 -6.19
C GLU A 73 -11.55 -17.82 -7.11
N ARG A 74 -12.79 -17.42 -7.42
CA ARG A 74 -13.07 -16.25 -8.26
C ARG A 74 -12.60 -14.98 -7.57
N ASN A 75 -12.90 -14.82 -6.28
CA ASN A 75 -12.45 -13.67 -5.50
C ASN A 75 -10.93 -13.67 -5.31
N LYS A 76 -10.31 -14.85 -5.18
CA LYS A 76 -8.85 -14.98 -5.14
C LYS A 76 -8.22 -14.53 -6.47
N TYR A 77 -8.77 -14.98 -7.61
CA TYR A 77 -8.31 -14.56 -8.93
C TYR A 77 -8.47 -13.04 -9.14
N LEU A 78 -9.65 -12.49 -8.86
CA LEU A 78 -9.91 -11.05 -8.98
C LEU A 78 -8.96 -10.21 -8.12
N ARG A 79 -8.69 -10.63 -6.88
CA ARG A 79 -7.75 -9.93 -5.99
C ARG A 79 -6.32 -9.96 -6.52
N MET A 80 -5.85 -11.09 -7.04
CA MET A 80 -4.51 -11.18 -7.63
C MET A 80 -4.40 -10.32 -8.89
N LYS A 81 -5.44 -10.35 -9.74
CA LYS A 81 -5.51 -9.52 -10.95
C LYS A 81 -5.55 -8.04 -10.61
N ALA A 82 -6.36 -7.62 -9.65
CA ALA A 82 -6.42 -6.23 -9.19
C ALA A 82 -5.05 -5.74 -8.71
N TRP A 83 -4.33 -6.53 -7.90
CA TRP A 83 -2.97 -6.18 -7.47
C TRP A 83 -1.97 -6.06 -8.62
N SER A 84 -2.05 -6.94 -9.61
CA SER A 84 -1.22 -6.86 -10.82
C SER A 84 -1.51 -5.59 -11.63
N TRP A 85 -2.80 -5.26 -11.82
CA TRP A 85 -3.22 -4.04 -12.50
C TRP A 85 -2.78 -2.78 -11.74
N SER A 86 -2.93 -2.74 -10.41
CA SER A 86 -2.46 -1.61 -9.60
C SER A 86 -0.96 -1.39 -9.76
N GLY A 87 -0.15 -2.45 -9.76
CA GLY A 87 1.30 -2.33 -10.00
C GLY A 87 1.62 -1.73 -11.37
N TYR A 88 0.95 -2.20 -12.42
CA TYR A 88 1.14 -1.66 -13.78
C TYR A 88 0.71 -0.18 -13.88
N LEU A 89 -0.43 0.17 -13.29
CA LEU A 89 -0.94 1.53 -13.31
C LEU A 89 -0.03 2.50 -12.54
N VAL A 90 0.54 2.09 -11.42
CA VAL A 90 1.51 2.94 -10.69
C VAL A 90 2.72 3.25 -11.55
N VAL A 91 3.31 2.25 -12.21
CA VAL A 91 4.47 2.47 -13.10
C VAL A 91 4.11 3.42 -14.25
N LEU A 92 2.92 3.30 -14.84
CA LEU A 92 2.45 4.22 -15.87
C LEU A 92 2.27 5.64 -15.35
N ILE A 93 1.65 5.81 -14.18
CA ILE A 93 1.44 7.11 -13.55
C ILE A 93 2.79 7.77 -13.23
N GLU A 94 3.74 7.02 -12.67
CA GLU A 94 5.10 7.51 -12.39
C GLU A 94 5.84 7.90 -13.67
N ALA A 95 5.72 7.12 -14.75
CA ALA A 95 6.36 7.43 -16.03
C ALA A 95 5.81 8.72 -16.64
N ILE A 96 4.48 8.89 -16.62
CA ILE A 96 3.82 10.12 -17.08
C ILE A 96 4.27 11.30 -16.22
N ALA A 97 4.27 11.15 -14.90
CA ALA A 97 4.74 12.19 -13.97
C ALA A 97 6.22 12.56 -14.20
N ALA A 98 7.08 11.59 -14.53
CA ALA A 98 8.48 11.83 -14.83
C ALA A 98 8.67 12.66 -16.11
N ILE A 99 7.87 12.41 -17.14
CA ILE A 99 7.87 13.22 -18.37
C ILE A 99 7.44 14.66 -18.06
N PHE A 100 6.37 14.84 -17.28
CA PHE A 100 5.94 16.18 -16.85
C PHE A 100 7.00 16.89 -16.00
N ALA A 101 7.71 16.18 -15.13
CA ALA A 101 8.81 16.73 -14.34
C ALA A 101 9.99 17.16 -15.23
N ALA A 102 10.30 16.37 -16.27
CA ALA A 102 11.35 16.71 -17.24
C ALA A 102 11.03 17.98 -18.03
N ILE A 103 9.78 18.13 -18.50
CA ILE A 103 9.31 19.32 -19.22
C ILE A 103 9.41 20.58 -18.35
N GLN A 104 9.15 20.45 -17.04
CA GLN A 104 9.25 21.54 -16.07
C GLN A 104 10.69 21.81 -15.59
N GLY A 105 11.69 21.10 -16.09
CA GLY A 105 13.09 21.23 -15.65
C GLY A 105 13.35 20.73 -14.23
N GLN A 106 12.42 19.98 -13.62
CA GLN A 106 12.54 19.47 -12.26
C GLN A 106 13.30 18.14 -12.23
N HIS A 107 14.59 18.21 -12.57
CA HIS A 107 15.43 17.02 -12.75
C HIS A 107 15.54 16.13 -11.50
N GLN A 108 15.48 16.70 -10.29
CA GLN A 108 15.50 15.93 -9.05
C GLN A 108 14.26 15.03 -8.91
N ILE A 109 13.06 15.56 -9.16
CA ILE A 109 11.81 14.80 -9.08
C ILE A 109 11.78 13.72 -10.17
N GLN A 110 12.20 14.08 -11.38
CA GLN A 110 12.32 13.15 -12.50
C GLN A 110 13.23 11.95 -12.13
N GLN A 111 14.41 12.20 -11.54
CA GLN A 111 15.34 11.14 -11.12
C GLN A 111 14.72 10.22 -10.07
N VAL A 112 14.06 10.79 -9.05
CA VAL A 112 13.39 10.00 -8.00
C VAL A 112 12.31 9.09 -8.58
N LEU A 113 11.50 9.60 -9.50
CA LEU A 113 10.45 8.80 -10.16
C LEU A 113 11.05 7.67 -11.01
N PHE A 114 12.13 7.92 -11.75
CA PHE A 114 12.80 6.86 -12.51
C PHE A 114 13.42 5.79 -11.61
N PHE A 115 14.09 6.19 -10.52
CA PHE A 115 14.61 5.22 -9.56
C PHE A 115 13.50 4.41 -8.89
N SER A 116 12.33 5.02 -8.61
CA SER A 116 11.14 4.32 -8.11
C SER A 116 10.69 3.21 -9.08
N ILE A 117 10.55 3.55 -10.36
CA ILE A 117 10.16 2.58 -11.40
C ILE A 117 11.17 1.44 -11.48
N CYS A 118 12.48 1.74 -11.53
CA CYS A 118 13.53 0.73 -11.55
C CYS A 118 13.45 -0.20 -10.33
N LEU A 119 13.23 0.37 -9.14
CA LEU A 119 13.09 -0.40 -7.89
C LEU A 119 11.85 -1.31 -7.94
N ILE A 120 10.71 -0.83 -8.43
CA ILE A 120 9.48 -1.62 -8.57
C ILE A 120 9.70 -2.82 -9.52
N VAL A 121 10.31 -2.58 -10.69
CA VAL A 121 10.62 -3.64 -11.66
C VAL A 121 11.62 -4.65 -11.08
N PHE A 122 12.63 -4.18 -10.34
CA PHE A 122 13.59 -5.04 -9.67
C PHE A 122 12.95 -5.92 -8.59
N ILE A 123 12.09 -5.34 -7.75
CA ILE A 123 11.33 -6.08 -6.72
C ILE A 123 10.39 -7.09 -7.39
N TYR A 124 9.72 -6.72 -8.48
CA TYR A 124 8.89 -7.63 -9.26
C TYR A 124 9.72 -8.82 -9.77
N TRP A 125 10.90 -8.56 -10.35
CA TRP A 125 11.79 -9.60 -10.85
C TRP A 125 12.24 -10.55 -9.74
N ILE A 126 12.70 -10.04 -8.59
CA ILE A 126 13.04 -10.87 -7.42
C ILE A 126 11.82 -11.69 -6.97
N SER A 127 10.66 -11.05 -6.85
CA SER A 127 9.43 -11.70 -6.42
C SER A 127 9.06 -12.84 -7.37
N TYR A 128 9.21 -12.64 -8.68
CA TYR A 128 9.01 -13.66 -9.70
C TYR A 128 9.97 -14.83 -9.51
N LEU A 129 11.28 -14.58 -9.31
CA LEU A 129 12.28 -15.63 -9.07
C LEU A 129 12.02 -16.44 -7.80
N VAL A 130 11.53 -15.80 -6.73
CA VAL A 130 11.20 -16.48 -5.47
C VAL A 130 9.93 -17.31 -5.63
N LEU A 131 8.91 -16.76 -6.30
CA LEU A 131 7.63 -17.43 -6.49
C LEU A 131 7.73 -18.60 -7.49
N SER A 132 8.50 -18.46 -8.57
CA SER A 132 8.70 -19.52 -9.58
C SER A 132 9.49 -20.72 -9.07
N LYS A 133 10.24 -20.56 -7.96
CA LYS A 133 10.88 -21.68 -7.27
C LYS A 133 9.92 -22.44 -6.34
N LYS A 134 8.83 -21.79 -5.93
CA LYS A 134 7.90 -22.29 -4.92
C LYS A 134 6.63 -22.89 -5.54
N TYR A 135 6.18 -22.33 -6.65
CA TYR A 135 5.00 -22.73 -7.42
C TYR A 135 5.46 -23.20 -8.79
#